data_AF-X1Q922-F1
#
_entry.id   AF-X1Q922-F1
#
_cell.length_a   1.000
_cell.length_b   1.000
_cell.length_c   1.000
_cell.angle_alpha   90.00
_cell.angle_beta   90.00
_cell.angle_gamma   90.00
#
_symmetry.space_group_name_H-M   'P 1'
#
loop_
_entity.id
_entity.type
_entity.pdbx_description
1 polymer ?
#
loop_
_entity_poly.entity_id
_entity_poly.type
_entity_poly.pdbx_seq_one_letter_code
_entity_poly.pdbx_strand_id
1 'polypeptide(L)' 'MAKGLTDEIVARIERAGLKIVSMRRMRLDRGLAEELYSVHRGKDFFGRLVEHVLSGEVVVMLV' A
#
# COMPACT_ATOMS: atom_id res chain seq x y z
N MET A 1 0.60 6.94 -14.53
CA MET A 1 -0.67 6.18 -14.51
C MET A 1 -0.46 4.87 -13.75
N ALA A 2 -1.46 4.41 -12.99
CA ALA A 2 -1.39 3.12 -12.32
C ALA A 2 -1.38 1.98 -13.36
N LYS A 3 -0.61 0.90 -13.11
CA LYS A 3 -0.39 -0.19 -14.08
C LYS A 3 -1.55 -1.18 -14.23
N GLY A 4 -2.62 -1.05 -13.44
CA GLY A 4 -3.78 -1.94 -13.53
C GLY A 4 -3.53 -3.39 -13.11
N LEU A 5 -2.50 -3.66 -12.30
CA LEU A 5 -2.06 -5.03 -11.97
C LEU A 5 -2.70 -5.62 -10.69
N THR A 6 -3.77 -5.01 -10.16
CA THR A 6 -4.38 -5.44 -8.89
C THR A 6 -4.80 -6.91 -8.94
N ASP A 7 -5.51 -7.33 -9.99
CA ASP A 7 -6.03 -8.69 -10.10
C ASP A 7 -4.91 -9.73 -10.25
N GLU A 8 -3.84 -9.39 -10.96
CA GLU A 8 -2.68 -10.28 -11.09
C GLU A 8 -1.97 -10.47 -9.74
N ILE A 9 -1.84 -9.41 -8.94
CA ILE A 9 -1.26 -9.48 -7.60
C ILE A 9 -2.13 -10.31 -6.66
N VAL A 10 -3.45 -10.10 -6.67
CA VAL A 10 -4.43 -10.91 -5.92
C VAL A 10 -4.29 -12.39 -6.27
N ALA A 11 -4.28 -12.71 -7.57
CA ALA A 11 -4.13 -14.09 -8.03
C ALA A 11 -2.81 -14.72 -7.61
N ARG A 12 -1.71 -13.95 -7.50
CA ARG A 12 -0.43 -14.45 -6.97
C ARG A 12 -0.51 -14.79 -5.49
N ILE A 13 -1.19 -13.96 -4.69
CA ILE A 13 -1.38 -14.19 -3.25
C ILE A 13 -2.19 -15.47 -3.02
N GLU A 14 -3.30 -15.64 -3.74
CA GLU A 14 -4.15 -16.84 -3.62
C GLU A 14 -3.43 -18.11 -4.08
N ARG A 15 -2.67 -18.04 -5.19
CA ARG A 15 -1.85 -19.18 -5.66
C ARG A 15 -0.75 -19.57 -4.69
N ALA A 16 -0.31 -18.66 -3.82
CA ALA A 16 0.62 -18.98 -2.74
C ALA A 16 -0.05 -19.72 -1.57
N GLY A 17 -1.35 -20.00 -1.64
CA GLY A 17 -2.13 -20.67 -0.60
C GLY A 17 -2.57 -19.74 0.53
N LEU A 18 -2.38 -18.42 0.38
CA LEU A 18 -2.80 -17.43 1.35
C LEU A 18 -4.26 -17.03 1.11
N LYS A 19 -4.98 -16.71 2.19
CA LYS A 19 -6.39 -16.31 2.12
C LYS A 19 -6.52 -14.83 2.36
N ILE A 20 -6.99 -14.09 1.36
CA ILE A 20 -7.37 -12.68 1.53
C ILE A 20 -8.68 -12.64 2.34
N VAL A 21 -8.61 -12.23 3.59
CA VAL A 21 -9.75 -12.13 4.52
C VAL A 21 -10.54 -10.84 4.31
N SER A 22 -9.85 -9.76 3.94
CA SER A 22 -10.45 -8.45 3.67
C SER A 22 -9.62 -7.69 2.63
N MET A 23 -10.28 -6.91 1.79
CA MET A 23 -9.64 -6.04 0.81
C MET A 23 -10.40 -4.72 0.68
N ARG A 24 -9.68 -3.60 0.66
CA ARG A 24 -10.26 -2.26 0.50
C ARG A 24 -9.40 -1.38 -0.39
N ARG A 25 -10.04 -0.66 -1.31
CA ARG A 25 -9.43 0.47 -2.01
C ARG A 25 -9.66 1.75 -1.20
N MET A 26 -8.59 2.50 -0.94
CA MET A 26 -8.67 3.76 -0.19
C MET A 26 -7.55 4.72 -0.55
N ARG A 27 -7.77 6.01 -0.31
CA ARG A 27 -6.68 6.99 -0.22
C ARG A 27 -6.19 7.05 1.22
N LEU A 28 -4.88 7.00 1.41
CA LEU A 28 -4.29 7.29 2.71
C LEU A 28 -4.36 8.80 2.96
N ASP A 29 -4.62 9.18 4.21
CA ASP A 29 -4.28 10.53 4.68
C ASP A 29 -2.79 10.58 5.07
N ARG A 30 -2.24 11.79 5.15
CA ARG A 30 -0.83 11.99 5.46
C ARG A 30 -0.44 11.47 6.84
N GLY A 31 -1.30 11.64 7.85
CA GLY A 31 -1.02 11.20 9.21
C GLY A 31 -0.85 9.69 9.27
N LEU A 32 -1.79 8.95 8.68
CA LEU A 32 -1.74 7.49 8.59
C LEU A 32 -0.53 7.01 7.78
N ALA A 33 -0.19 7.68 6.67
CA ALA A 33 0.99 7.33 5.87
C ALA A 33 2.30 7.53 6.66
N GLU A 34 2.42 8.64 7.39
CA GLU A 34 3.59 8.91 8.24
C GLU A 34 3.70 7.96 9.43
N GLU A 35 2.57 7.58 10.02
CA GLU A 35 2.52 6.59 11.09
C GLU A 35 2.95 5.20 10.59
N LEU A 36 2.40 4.76 9.46
CA LEU A 36 2.73 3.48 8.81
C LEU A 36 4.22 3.37 8.48
N TYR A 37 4.85 4.46 8.05
CA TYR A 37 6.27 4.50 7.70
C TYR A 37 7.14 5.16 8.78
N SER A 38 6.66 5.28 10.01
CA SER A 38 7.34 6.00 11.11
C SER A 38 8.76 5.48 11.39
N VAL A 39 9.02 4.19 11.17
CA VAL A 39 10.34 3.54 11.24
C VAL A 39 11.37 4.10 10.25
N HIS A 40 10.97 4.94 9.31
CA HIS A 40 11.83 5.61 8.34
C HIS A 40 11.96 7.11 8.59
N ARG A 41 11.35 7.65 9.64
CA ARG A 41 11.49 9.05 10.02
C ARG A 41 12.97 9.39 10.22
N GLY A 42 13.39 10.54 9.68
CA GLY A 42 14.78 10.99 9.71
C GLY A 42 15.67 10.45 8.58
N LYS A 43 15.18 9.52 7.75
CA LYS A 43 15.89 9.12 6.52
C LYS A 43 15.61 10.12 5.40
N ASP A 44 16.61 10.39 4.56
CA ASP A 44 16.52 11.37 3.46
C ASP A 44 15.39 11.09 2.46
N PHE A 45 14.97 9.82 2.33
CA PHE A 45 13.89 9.43 1.43
C PHE A 45 12.49 9.47 2.06
N PHE A 46 12.36 9.72 3.37
CA PHE A 46 11.09 9.62 4.10
C PHE A 46 9.99 10.49 3.48
N GLY A 47 10.29 11.76 3.20
CA GLY A 47 9.32 12.66 2.57
C GLY A 47 8.84 12.16 1.21
N ARG A 48 9.76 11.69 0.36
CA ARG A 48 9.40 11.13 -0.96
C ARG A 48 8.60 9.85 -0.86
N LEU A 49 8.86 9.01 0.14
CA LEU A 49 8.08 7.80 0.41
C LEU A 49 6.64 8.15 0.78
N VAL A 50 6.45 9.11 1.68
CA VAL A 50 5.12 9.60 2.08
C VAL A 50 4.38 10.20 0.88
N GLU A 51 5.03 11.07 0.09
CA GLU A 51 4.40 11.61 -1.14
C GLU A 51 4.02 10.52 -2.13
N HIS A 52 4.88 9.50 -2.30
CA HIS A 52 4.63 8.42 -3.24
C HIS A 52 3.35 7.66 -2.89
N VAL A 53 3.17 7.27 -1.62
CA VAL A 53 1.99 6.50 -1.20
C VAL A 53 0.72 7.34 -1.14
N LEU A 54 0.82 8.67 -1.01
CA LEU A 54 -0.31 9.60 -1.06
C LEU A 54 -0.73 9.98 -2.50
N SER A 55 0.13 9.72 -3.50
CA SER A 55 -0.08 10.14 -4.89
C SER A 55 -1.27 9.46 -5.57
N GLY A 56 -1.80 8.37 -5.02
CA GLY A 56 -2.92 7.62 -5.58
C GLY A 56 -3.71 6.84 -4.54
N GLU A 57 -4.75 6.13 -5.00
CA GLU A 57 -5.41 5.13 -4.19
C GLU A 57 -4.56 3.88 -4.05
N VAL A 58 -4.58 3.30 -2.86
CA VAL A 58 -3.96 2.01 -2.56
C VAL A 58 -5.03 0.93 -2.41
N VAL A 59 -4.65 -0.31 -2.68
CA VAL A 59 -5.44 -1.49 -2.31
C VAL A 59 -4.75 -2.12 -1.12
N VAL A 60 -5.45 -2.13 0.02
CA VAL A 60 -4.97 -2.71 1.27
C VAL A 60 -5.66 -4.05 1.46
N MET A 61 -4.92 -5.06 1.89
CA MET A 61 -5.41 -6.42 2.06
C MET A 61 -5.00 -6.97 3.43
N LEU A 62 -5.92 -7.68 4.07
CA LEU A 62 -5.64 -8.60 5.17
C LEU A 62 -5.52 -10.00 4.59
N VAL A 63 -4.34 -10.60 4.71
CA VAL A 63 -3.93 -11.87 4.07
C VAL A 63 -3.46 -12.84 5.13
#